data_AF-A0A928VKT7-F1
#
_entry.id   AF-A0A928VKT7-F1
#
_cell.length_a   1.000
_cell.length_b   1.000
_cell.length_c   1.000
_cell.angle_alpha   90.00
_cell.angle_beta   90.00
_cell.angle_gamma   90.00
#
_symmetry.space_group_name_H-M   'P 1'
#
loop_
_entity.id
_entity.type
_entity.pdbx_description
1 polymer ?
#
loop_
_entity_poly.entity_id
_entity_poly.type
_entity_poly.pdbx_seq_one_letter_code
_entity_poly.pdbx_strand_id
1 'polypeptide(L)' 'MIDMKRITVTLPDQTAEALENWATQQGRPTANLAAFLIEQGIIQAQEKGLYNSAASAKTAQTK' A
#
# COMPACT_ATOMS: atom_id res chain seq x y z
N MET A 1 -10.73 -7.54 14.43
CA MET A 1 -11.34 -6.71 13.37
C MET A 1 -10.21 -6.05 12.62
N ILE A 2 -10.24 -6.06 11.28
CA ILE A 2 -9.25 -5.33 10.48
C ILE A 2 -9.82 -3.93 10.26
N ASP A 3 -9.17 -2.92 10.82
CA ASP A 3 -9.63 -1.53 10.69
C ASP A 3 -9.14 -0.96 9.35
N MET A 4 -10.06 -0.78 8.41
CA MET A 4 -9.78 -0.12 7.14
C MET A 4 -9.75 1.40 7.34
N LYS A 5 -8.65 2.04 6.94
CA LYS A 5 -8.51 3.50 6.94
C LYS A 5 -8.59 4.03 5.51
N ARG A 6 -9.44 5.03 5.29
CA ARG A 6 -9.53 5.73 4.00
C ARG A 6 -8.57 6.91 4.00
N ILE A 7 -7.78 7.03 2.93
CA ILE A 7 -6.89 8.16 2.68
C ILE A 7 -7.15 8.70 1.26
N THR A 8 -6.75 9.94 1.01
CA THR A 8 -6.73 10.54 -0.34
C THR A 8 -5.28 10.65 -0.80
N VAL A 9 -5.01 10.23 -2.03
CA VAL A 9 -3.69 10.30 -2.66
C VAL A 9 -3.80 11.08 -3.97
N THR A 10 -2.81 11.93 -4.24
CA THR A 10 -2.68 12.68 -5.49
C THR A 10 -1.54 12.06 -6.29
N LEU A 11 -1.79 11.75 -7.55
CA LEU A 11 -0.84 11.09 -8.46
C LEU A 11 -0.60 11.98 -9.68
N PRO A 12 0.59 11.91 -10.31
CA PRO A 12 0.79 12.48 -11.64
C PRO A 12 -0.16 11.83 -12.65
N ASP A 13 -0.61 12.61 -13.65
CA ASP A 13 -1.59 12.17 -14.65
C ASP A 13 -1.20 10.85 -15.33
N GLN A 14 0.06 10.74 -15.77
CA GLN A 14 0.58 9.52 -16.42
C GLN A 14 0.47 8.28 -15.51
N THR A 15 0.68 8.46 -14.20
CA THR A 15 0.56 7.37 -13.23
C THR A 15 -0.91 7.00 -12.98
N ALA A 16 -1.79 8.00 -12.90
CA ALA A 16 -3.22 7.77 -12.75
C ALA A 16 -3.82 7.02 -13.95
N GLU A 17 -3.45 7.42 -15.17
CA GLU A 17 -3.89 6.78 -16.41
C GLU A 17 -3.39 5.32 -16.50
N ALA A 18 -2.11 5.09 -16.22
CA ALA A 18 -1.55 3.73 -16.20
C ALA A 18 -2.27 2.83 -15.17
N LEU A 19 -2.60 3.38 -14.01
CA LEU A 19 -3.32 2.68 -12.95
C LEU A 19 -4.76 2.34 -13.37
N GLU A 20 -5.48 3.28 -13.98
CA GLU A 20 -6.84 3.07 -14.47
C GLU A 20 -6.89 2.02 -15.59
N ASN A 21 -5.96 2.11 -16.55
CA ASN A 21 -5.83 1.13 -17.63
C ASN A 21 -5.57 -0.27 -17.07
N TRP A 22 -4.66 -0.41 -16.09
CA TRP A 22 -4.36 -1.70 -15.49
C TRP A 22 -5.53 -2.26 -14.67
N ALA A 23 -6.26 -1.41 -13.93
CA ALA A 23 -7.44 -1.82 -13.19
C ALA A 23 -8.55 -2.32 -14.12
N THR A 24 -8.74 -1.62 -15.24
CA THR A 24 -9.72 -1.97 -16.29
C THR A 24 -9.42 -3.34 -16.90
N GLN A 25 -8.15 -3.62 -17.23
CA GLN A 25 -7.73 -4.93 -17.75
C GLN A 25 -8.01 -6.08 -16.78
N GLN A 26 -8.00 -5.82 -15.46
CA GLN A 26 -8.30 -6.81 -14.43
C GLN A 26 -9.79 -6.86 -14.04
N GLY A 27 -10.64 -6.01 -14.63
CA GLY A 27 -12.06 -5.96 -14.32
C GLY A 27 -12.36 -5.54 -12.88
N ARG A 28 -11.54 -4.67 -12.28
CA ARG A 28 -11.75 -4.18 -10.89
C ARG A 28 -11.67 -2.66 -10.77
N PRO A 29 -12.24 -2.07 -9.70
CA PRO A 29 -12.13 -0.63 -9.47
C PRO A 29 -10.68 -0.15 -9.30
N THR A 30 -10.37 1.02 -9.87
CA THR A 30 -9.05 1.67 -9.78
C THR A 30 -8.60 1.86 -8.33
N ALA A 31 -9.51 2.25 -7.43
CA ALA A 31 -9.21 2.41 -6.00
C ALA A 31 -8.77 1.10 -5.32
N ASN A 32 -9.32 -0.05 -5.74
CA ASN A 32 -8.95 -1.35 -5.19
C ASN A 32 -7.56 -1.77 -5.65
N LEU A 33 -7.23 -1.54 -6.94
CA LEU A 33 -5.86 -1.74 -7.43
C LEU A 33 -4.89 -0.81 -6.68
N ALA A 34 -5.25 0.46 -6.51
CA ALA A 34 -4.42 1.43 -5.79
C ALA A 34 -4.10 0.97 -4.37
N ALA A 35 -5.13 0.56 -3.62
CA ALA A 35 -4.97 0.07 -2.25
C ALA A 35 -4.04 -1.15 -2.19
N PHE A 36 -4.23 -2.11 -3.09
CA PHE A 36 -3.36 -3.29 -3.19
C PHE A 36 -1.91 -2.91 -3.51
N LEU A 37 -1.66 -2.03 -4.47
CA LEU A 37 -0.31 -1.62 -4.82
C LEU A 37 0.39 -0.86 -3.70
N ILE A 38 -0.33 -0.02 -2.96
CA ILE A 38 0.20 0.68 -1.79
C ILE A 38 0.61 -0.33 -0.72
N GLU A 39 -0.22 -1.34 -0.44
CA GLU A 39 0.10 -2.41 0.49
C GLU A 39 1.33 -3.22 0.05
N GLN A 40 1.40 -3.63 -1.22
CA GLN A 40 2.55 -4.35 -1.76
C GLN A 40 3.83 -3.51 -1.70
N GLY A 41 3.75 -2.21 -2.00
CA GLY A 41 4.89 -1.29 -1.91
C GLY A 41 5.42 -1.17 -0.47
N ILE A 42 4.51 -1.12 0.51
CA ILE A 42 4.84 -1.14 1.94
C ILE A 42 5.55 -2.46 2.32
N ILE A 43 4.99 -3.61 1.94
CA ILE A 43 5.58 -4.94 2.24
C ILE A 43 6.99 -5.04 1.66
N GLN A 44 7.16 -4.71 0.38
CA GLN A 44 8.47 -4.74 -0.28
C GLN A 44 9.48 -3.78 0.36
N ALA A 45 9.03 -2.62 0.84
CA ALA A 45 9.90 -1.67 1.54
C ALA A 45 10.34 -2.21 2.91
N GLN A 46 9.48 -2.94 3.62
CA GLN A 46 9.84 -3.63 4.87
C GLN A 46 10.84 -4.76 4.62
N GLU A 47 10.61 -5.59 3.61
CA GLU A 47 11.50 -6.69 3.23
C GLU A 47 12.89 -6.19 2.85
N LYS A 48 12.97 -5.03 2.21
CA LYS A 48 14.24 -4.35 1.85
C LYS A 48 14.88 -3.58 3.00
N GLY A 49 14.23 -3.52 4.17
CA GLY A 49 14.72 -2.76 5.32
C GLY A 49 14.73 -1.24 5.09
N LEU A 50 13.95 -0.71 4.14
CA LEU A 50 13.90 0.72 3.82
C LEU A 50 13.28 1.56 4.94
N TYR A 51 12.41 0.96 5.75
CA TYR A 51 11.92 1.57 6.97
C TYR A 51 11.65 0.49 8.01
N ASN A 52 11.89 0.83 9.28
CA ASN A 52 11.55 -0.05 10.39
C ASN A 52 10.17 0.36 10.90
N SER A 53 9.17 -0.51 10.75
CA SER A 53 7.86 -0.29 11.36
C SER A 53 8.05 -0.31 12.87
N ALA A 54 7.80 0.81 13.55
CA ALA A 54 7.88 0.89 15.02
C ALA A 54 6.96 -0.11 15.76
N ALA A 55 6.08 -0.83 15.04
CA ALA A 55 5.32 -1.95 15.57
C ALA A 55 6.17 -3.23 15.80
N SER A 56 7.36 -3.36 15.21
CA SER A 56 8.29 -4.49 15.46
C SER A 56 9.08 -4.34 16.77
N ALA A 57 9.13 -3.14 17.36
CA ALA A 57 9.91 -2.86 18.57
C ALA A 57 9.14 -3.12 19.88
N LYS A 58 7.85 -3.49 19.83
CA LYS A 58 7.02 -3.63 21.05
C LYS A 58 6.96 -5.04 21.66
N THR A 59 7.72 -6.00 21.14
CA THR A 59 7.70 -7.40 21.65
C THR A 59 9.05 -7.92 22.17
N ALA A 60 10.11 -7.08 22.20
CA ALA A 60 11.43 -7.49 22.70
C ALA A 60 11.83 -6.86 24.05
N GLN A 61 10.88 -6.21 24.75
CA GLN A 61 11.12 -5.65 26.08
C GLN A 61 10.01 -6.05 27.05
N THR A 62 10.04 -7.30 27.49
CA THR A 62 9.66 -7.62 28.87
C THR A 62 10.62 -8.70 29.36
N LYS A 63 11.59 -8.24 30.16
CA LYS A 63 12.42 -9.07 31.04
C LYS A 63 11.62 -9.44 32.27
#